data_AF-A0A127P990-F1
#
_entry.id   AF-A0A127P990-F1
#
_cell.length_a   1.000
_cell.length_b   1.000
_cell.length_c   1.000
_cell.angle_alpha   90.00
_cell.angle_beta   90.00
_cell.angle_gamma   90.00
#
_symmetry.space_group_name_H-M   'P 1'
#
loop_
_entity.id
_entity.type
_entity.pdbx_description
1 polymer ?
#
loop_
_entity_poly.entity_id
_entity_poly.type
_entity_poly.pdbx_seq_one_letter_code
_entity_poly.pdbx_strand_id
1 'polypeptide(L)' 'MDNQTGENVEYRGYVIVSKPARNPRDDLWHDGYQISKSGISVANFTNTEVVHNNWKAAYDSSILLAKNEVDNLIAI' A
#
# COMPACT_ATOMS: atom_id res chain seq x y z
N MET A 1 5.02 -21.10 0.58
CA MET A 1 4.22 -19.92 0.94
C MET A 1 4.76 -18.78 0.10
N ASP A 2 3.98 -18.29 -0.85
CA ASP A 2 4.44 -17.29 -1.81
C ASP A 2 4.87 -16.02 -1.06
N ASN A 3 6.12 -15.64 -1.29
CA ASN A 3 6.69 -14.38 -0.82
C ASN A 3 6.04 -13.26 -1.65
N GLN A 4 4.79 -12.93 -1.35
CA GLN A 4 4.04 -11.85 -1.99
C GLN A 4 4.51 -10.50 -1.42
N THR A 5 5.80 -10.20 -1.61
CA THR A 5 6.37 -8.88 -1.30
C THR A 5 5.98 -7.92 -2.41
N GLY A 6 5.26 -6.86 -2.07
CA GLY A 6 4.91 -5.83 -3.03
C GLY A 6 6.17 -5.17 -3.60
N GLU A 7 6.24 -5.06 -4.93
CA GLU A 7 7.33 -4.37 -5.60
C GLU A 7 7.37 -2.88 -5.23
N ASN A 8 8.57 -2.30 -5.27
CA ASN A 8 8.75 -0.86 -5.12
C ASN A 8 8.18 -0.15 -6.35
N VAL A 9 7.24 0.75 -6.14
CA VAL A 9 6.63 1.59 -7.16
C VAL A 9 7.13 3.02 -6.99
N GLU A 10 7.88 3.52 -7.95
CA GLU A 10 8.28 4.93 -7.98
C GLU A 10 7.13 5.82 -8.46
N TYR A 11 6.85 6.90 -7.72
CA TYR A 11 5.80 7.85 -8.07
C TYR A 11 6.15 9.25 -7.54
N ARG A 12 6.27 10.24 -8.43
CA ARG A 12 6.56 11.66 -8.11
C ARG A 12 7.77 11.89 -7.19
N GLY A 13 8.81 11.05 -7.32
CA GLY A 13 10.01 11.13 -6.47
C GLY A 13 9.86 10.48 -5.08
N TYR A 14 8.75 9.76 -4.85
CA TYR A 14 8.52 8.88 -3.71
C TYR A 14 8.61 7.42 -4.15
N VAL A 15 8.91 6.55 -3.20
CA VAL A 15 8.87 5.10 -3.36
C VAL A 15 7.71 4.56 -2.53
N ILE A 16 6.79 3.88 -3.20
CA ILE A 16 5.64 3.20 -2.60
C ILE A 16 5.95 1.71 -2.53
N VAL A 17 5.67 1.09 -1.39
CA VAL A 17 5.71 -0.36 -1.20
C VAL A 17 4.31 -0.80 -0.84
N SER A 18 3.67 -1.59 -1.71
CA SER A 18 2.36 -2.17 -1.43
C SER A 18 2.48 -3.28 -0.38
N LYS A 19 1.64 -3.22 0.65
CA LYS A 19 1.63 -4.12 1.80
C LYS A 19 0.21 -4.58 2.14
N PRO A 20 -0.52 -5.21 1.19
CA PRO A 20 -1.80 -5.81 1.51
C PRO A 20 -1.62 -6.91 2.57
N ALA A 21 -2.55 -6.99 3.51
CA ALA A 21 -2.51 -7.95 4.61
C ALA A 21 -3.78 -8.76 4.64
N ARG A 22 -3.67 -10.09 4.78
CA ARG A 22 -4.84 -10.94 4.98
C ARG A 22 -5.24 -10.90 6.45
N ASN A 23 -6.48 -10.53 6.72
CA ASN A 23 -7.00 -10.48 8.08
C ASN A 23 -7.57 -11.86 8.46
N PRO A 24 -7.07 -12.49 9.55
CA PRO A 24 -7.55 -13.79 9.98
C PRO A 24 -9.00 -13.81 10.47
N ARG A 25 -9.61 -12.64 10.75
CA ARG A 25 -10.96 -12.56 11.31
C ARG A 25 -12.06 -12.68 10.27
N ASP A 26 -11.86 -12.09 9.10
CA ASP A 26 -12.83 -12.08 7.99
C ASP A 26 -12.34 -12.87 6.78
N ASP A 27 -11.09 -13.34 6.79
CA ASP A 27 -10.43 -14.09 5.72
C ASP A 27 -10.19 -13.28 4.43
N LEU A 28 -10.35 -11.95 4.50
CA LEU A 28 -10.22 -11.01 3.38
C LEU A 28 -8.84 -10.35 3.35
N TRP A 29 -8.50 -9.78 2.20
CA TRP A 29 -7.29 -8.97 2.01
C TRP A 29 -7.60 -7.50 2.21
N HIS A 30 -6.85 -6.84 3.08
CA HIS A 30 -6.97 -5.42 3.37
C HIS A 30 -5.86 -4.64 2.69
N ASP A 31 -6.17 -3.42 2.27
CA ASP A 31 -5.14 -2.53 1.71
C ASP A 31 -4.10 -2.14 2.76
N GLY A 32 -2.90 -1.85 2.28
CA GLY A 32 -1.81 -1.32 3.07
C GLY A 32 -0.65 -0.89 2.19
N TYR A 33 0.10 0.11 2.63
CA TYR A 33 1.25 0.65 1.90
C TYR A 33 2.25 1.30 2.85
N GLN A 34 3.49 1.41 2.37
CA GLN A 34 4.51 2.27 2.96
C GLN A 34 5.02 3.23 1.88
N ILE A 35 5.18 4.50 2.23
CA ILE A 35 5.73 5.53 1.35
C ILE A 35 7.05 6.01 1.95
N SER A 36 8.07 6.11 1.12
CA SER A 36 9.35 6.72 1.49
C SER A 36 9.80 7.77 0.48
N LYS A 37 10.58 8.76 0.93
CA LYS A 37 11.23 9.77 0.09
C LYS A 37 12.71 9.81 0.48
N SER A 38 13.60 9.63 -0.50
CA SER A 38 15.05 9.56 -0.25
C SER A 38 15.44 8.54 0.85
N GLY A 39 14.75 7.40 0.90
CA GLY A 39 14.97 6.34 1.90
C GLY A 39 14.32 6.59 3.27
N ILE A 40 13.70 7.75 3.50
CA ILE A 40 13.02 8.07 4.76
C ILE A 40 11.54 7.71 4.63
N SER A 41 11.01 6.91 5.57
CA SER A 41 9.58 6.60 5.61
C SER A 41 8.78 7.85 5.96
N VAL A 42 7.86 8.25 5.09
CA VAL A 42 7.02 9.45 5.26
C VAL A 42 5.58 9.11 5.59
N ALA A 43 5.08 7.95 5.16
CA ALA A 43 3.76 7.45 5.51
C ALA A 43 3.79 5.92 5.57
N ASN A 44 2.98 5.34 6.45
CA ASN A 44 2.80 3.90 6.54
C ASN A 44 1.38 3.64 7.02
N PHE A 45 0.62 2.89 6.22
CA PHE A 45 -0.74 2.53 6.55
C PHE A 45 -0.91 1.04 6.33
N THR A 46 -1.44 0.33 7.31
CA THR A 46 -1.64 -1.13 7.23
C THR A 46 -3.05 -1.45 7.64
N ASN A 47 -3.65 -2.43 6.96
CA ASN A 47 -4.95 -2.98 7.34
C ASN A 47 -6.07 -1.92 7.30
N THR A 48 -6.23 -1.25 6.15
CA THR A 48 -7.37 -0.35 5.94
C THR A 48 -8.70 -1.10 6.08
N GLU A 49 -9.80 -0.38 6.31
CA GLU A 49 -11.16 -0.94 6.28
C GLU A 49 -11.62 -1.35 4.85
N VAL A 50 -10.81 -1.08 3.83
CA VAL A 50 -11.06 -1.51 2.45
C VAL A 50 -10.62 -2.96 2.29
N VAL A 51 -11.57 -3.83 1.94
CA VAL A 51 -11.40 -5.28 1.87
C VAL A 51 -11.57 -5.82 0.45
N HIS A 52 -10.84 -6.88 0.14
CA HIS A 52 -10.78 -7.51 -1.18
C HIS A 52 -10.78 -9.03 -1.04
N ASN A 53 -11.41 -9.70 -2.01
CA ASN A 53 -11.49 -11.16 -2.04
C ASN A 53 -10.19 -11.84 -2.51
N ASN A 54 -9.22 -11.08 -3.01
CA ASN A 54 -7.94 -11.62 -3.47
C ASN A 54 -6.80 -10.61 -3.28
N TRP A 55 -5.58 -11.13 -3.17
CA TRP A 55 -4.38 -10.34 -2.94
C TRP A 55 -4.12 -9.30 -4.03
N LYS A 56 -4.36 -9.64 -5.31
CA LYS A 56 -4.05 -8.75 -6.44
C LYS A 56 -4.90 -7.49 -6.43
N ALA A 57 -6.18 -7.61 -6.10
CA ALA A 57 -7.08 -6.48 -5.95
C ALA A 57 -6.64 -5.57 -4.77
N ALA A 58 -6.28 -6.15 -3.63
CA ALA A 58 -5.74 -5.39 -2.50
C ALA A 58 -4.40 -4.72 -2.84
N TYR A 59 -3.53 -5.40 -3.60
CA TYR A 59 -2.26 -4.85 -4.06
C TYR A 59 -2.46 -3.62 -4.95
N ASP A 60 -3.33 -3.70 -5.96
CA ASP A 60 -3.61 -2.62 -6.90
C ASP A 60 -4.28 -1.43 -6.19
N SER A 61 -5.26 -1.72 -5.33
CA SER A 61 -5.96 -0.72 -4.53
C SER A 61 -5.03 -0.01 -3.56
N SER A 62 -4.14 -0.75 -2.90
CA SER A 62 -3.09 -0.19 -2.03
C SER A 62 -2.18 0.79 -2.75
N ILE A 63 -1.78 0.50 -4.00
CA ILE A 63 -0.97 1.43 -4.80
C ILE A 63 -1.76 2.68 -5.14
N LEU A 64 -3.03 2.56 -5.53
CA LEU A 64 -3.87 3.70 -5.85
C LEU A 64 -4.04 4.61 -4.63
N LEU A 65 -4.33 4.03 -3.47
CA LEU A 65 -4.45 4.74 -2.21
C LEU A 65 -3.14 5.47 -1.85
N ALA A 66 -2.00 4.79 -1.98
CA ALA A 66 -0.69 5.38 -1.74
C ALA A 66 -0.37 6.53 -2.70
N LYS A 67 -0.75 6.44 -3.98
CA LYS A 67 -0.57 7.53 -4.95
C LYS A 67 -1.39 8.76 -4.58
N ASN A 68 -2.64 8.57 -4.16
CA ASN A 68 -3.48 9.66 -3.65
C ASN A 68 -2.85 10.33 -2.42
N GLU A 69 -2.27 9.54 -1.51
CA GLU A 69 -1.56 10.07 -0.34
C GLU A 69 -0.31 10.86 -0.74
N VAL A 70 0.49 10.38 -1.71
CA VAL A 70 1.60 11.17 -2.27
C VAL A 70 1.11 12.49 -2.85
N ASP A 71 0.02 12.47 -3.62
CA ASP A 71 -0.54 13.69 -4.21
C ASP A 71 -0.98 14.69 -3.12
N ASN A 72 -1.56 14.21 -2.01
CA ASN A 72 -1.87 15.04 -0.84
C ASN A 72 -0.62 15.60 -0.16
N LEU A 73 0.43 14.80 0.02
CA LEU A 73 1.69 15.23 0.64
C LEU A 73 2.42 16.31 -0.16
N ILE A 74 2.22 16.35 -1.49
CA ILE A 74 2.82 17.36 -2.38
C ILE A 74 1.98 18.64 -2.43
N ALA A 75 0.68 18.55 -2.16
CA ALA A 75 -0.23 19.70 -2.14
C ALA A 75 -0.04 20.62 -0.91
N ILE A 76 0.76 20.19 0.07
CA ILE A 76 1.13 20.93 1.29
C ILE A 76 2.44 21.68 1.06
#